data_AF-X1J2U0-F1
#
_entry.id   AF-X1J2U0-F1
#
_cell.length_a   1.000
_cell.length_b   1.000
_cell.length_c   1.000
_cell.angle_alpha   90.00
_cell.angle_beta   90.00
_cell.angle_gamma   90.00
#
_symmetry.space_group_name_H-M   'P 1'
#
loop_
_entity.id
_entity.type
_entity.pdbx_description
1 polymer ?
#
loop_
_entity_poly.entity_id
_entity_poly.type
_entity_poly.pdbx_seq_one_letter_code
_entity_poly.pdbx_strand_id
1 'polypeptide(L)'
;GRVDSPPTIWQGRALFGSADGHVYCLNANDGQLVWRYRAAPEDRRMTVFEQVESVWPVHGNVLVQNDILYCVAGRSMFLDGGLRLLRLDPKSGRKLSETILDDKDPDTGQNLQVHIQGLNMPVALPDILSSDGKYVYMRSLPFDLKGKRKFVAYVPVKEQKGDDLHLFCPTGFLDDSLWHRTYWGYGRAWASGAGGYHQAGRVIPAGRPLVFDDEMVYGYGRLWRYYRWTTPLEFHLFATKKQPEIVSAGSERKAVKK
;
A
#
# COMPACT_ATOMS: atom_id res chain seq x y z
N GLY A 1 9.34 -20.12 2.92
CA GLY A 1 9.08 -19.22 4.07
C GLY A 1 7.59 -19.08 4.25
N ARG A 2 7.14 -18.24 5.19
CA ARG A 2 5.72 -17.88 5.31
C ARG A 2 5.23 -17.17 4.04
N VAL A 3 4.02 -17.49 3.61
CA VAL A 3 3.29 -16.78 2.55
C VAL A 3 2.10 -16.10 3.23
N ASP A 4 2.07 -14.78 3.20
CA ASP A 4 1.15 -13.96 4.01
C ASP A 4 -0.10 -13.48 3.26
N SER A 5 -0.19 -13.77 1.97
CA SER A 5 -1.28 -13.31 1.11
C SER A 5 -1.45 -14.22 -0.12
N PRO A 6 -2.65 -14.23 -0.75
CA PRO A 6 -2.93 -15.13 -1.87
C PRO A 6 -2.01 -14.89 -3.09
N PRO A 7 -1.70 -15.95 -3.85
CA PRO A 7 -0.90 -15.83 -5.07
C PRO A 7 -1.66 -15.08 -6.17
N THR A 8 -0.90 -14.54 -7.12
CA THR A 8 -1.45 -13.98 -8.36
C THR A 8 -1.51 -15.06 -9.43
N ILE A 9 -2.69 -15.28 -10.00
CA ILE A 9 -2.88 -16.21 -11.12
C ILE A 9 -2.72 -15.45 -12.44
N TRP A 10 -1.80 -15.90 -13.27
CA TRP A 10 -1.52 -15.29 -14.57
C TRP A 10 -1.11 -16.35 -15.59
N GLN A 11 -1.84 -16.45 -16.71
CA GLN A 11 -1.55 -17.37 -17.83
C GLN A 11 -1.24 -18.81 -17.38
N GLY A 12 -2.08 -19.40 -16.52
CA GLY A 12 -1.92 -20.77 -16.03
C GLY A 12 -0.79 -20.95 -15.00
N ARG A 13 -0.29 -19.87 -14.41
CA ARG A 13 0.77 -19.87 -13.39
C ARG A 13 0.27 -19.26 -12.09
N ALA A 14 0.77 -19.77 -10.97
CA ALA A 14 0.64 -19.16 -9.66
C ALA A 14 1.95 -18.45 -9.29
N LEU A 15 1.92 -17.13 -9.19
CA LEU A 15 3.05 -16.26 -8.90
C LEU A 15 2.91 -15.72 -7.48
N PHE A 16 3.92 -15.86 -6.64
CA PHE A 16 3.86 -15.35 -5.26
C PHE A 16 5.22 -15.07 -4.63
N GLY A 17 5.24 -14.10 -3.72
CA GLY A 17 6.38 -13.86 -2.83
C GLY A 17 6.35 -14.71 -1.58
N SER A 18 7.44 -14.69 -0.83
CA SER A 18 7.59 -15.41 0.43
C SER A 18 8.46 -14.62 1.39
N ALA A 19 8.21 -14.80 2.68
CA ALA A 19 9.00 -14.21 3.75
C ALA A 19 10.46 -14.73 3.78
N ASP A 20 10.81 -15.76 3.01
CA ASP A 20 12.20 -16.17 2.78
C ASP A 20 12.96 -15.30 1.76
N GLY A 21 12.34 -14.23 1.26
CA GLY A 21 12.95 -13.28 0.34
C GLY A 21 13.00 -13.74 -1.11
N HIS A 22 12.16 -14.71 -1.49
CA HIS A 22 12.05 -15.19 -2.87
C HIS A 22 10.67 -14.89 -3.47
N VAL A 23 10.63 -14.88 -4.80
CA VAL A 23 9.42 -14.96 -5.62
C VAL A 23 9.42 -16.31 -6.31
N TYR A 24 8.27 -16.96 -6.35
CA TYR A 24 8.04 -18.27 -6.92
C TYR A 24 7.03 -18.19 -8.07
N CYS A 25 7.23 -19.06 -9.05
CA CYS A 25 6.25 -19.36 -10.08
C CYS A 25 6.01 -20.86 -10.11
N LEU A 26 4.76 -21.25 -9.88
CA LEU A 26 4.30 -22.63 -10.03
C LEU A 26 3.37 -22.74 -11.23
N ASN A 27 3.29 -23.93 -11.82
CA ASN A 27 2.21 -24.28 -12.73
C ASN A 27 0.91 -24.37 -11.91
N ALA A 28 -0.14 -23.66 -12.34
CA ALA A 28 -1.38 -23.59 -11.57
C ALA A 28 -2.20 -24.90 -11.60
N ASN A 29 -1.94 -25.79 -12.58
CA ASN A 29 -2.68 -27.04 -12.72
C ASN A 29 -2.19 -28.13 -11.76
N ASP A 30 -0.88 -28.21 -11.53
CA ASP A 30 -0.25 -29.32 -10.79
C ASP A 30 0.71 -28.87 -9.66
N GLY A 31 0.92 -27.57 -9.50
CA GLY A 31 1.77 -27.00 -8.46
C GLY A 31 3.27 -27.17 -8.71
N GLN A 32 3.70 -27.66 -9.88
CA GLN A 32 5.13 -27.85 -10.15
C GLN A 32 5.87 -26.52 -10.22
N LEU A 33 7.07 -26.48 -9.63
CA LEU A 33 7.94 -25.31 -9.68
C LEU A 33 8.43 -25.06 -11.10
N VAL A 34 8.09 -23.89 -11.64
CA VAL A 34 8.57 -23.44 -12.96
C VAL A 34 9.85 -22.63 -12.81
N TRP A 35 9.85 -21.65 -11.90
CA TRP A 35 11.06 -20.89 -11.55
C TRP A 35 10.95 -20.31 -10.14
N ARG A 36 12.10 -19.94 -9.57
CA ARG A 36 12.19 -19.10 -8.37
C ARG A 36 13.24 -18.01 -8.56
N TYR A 37 13.02 -16.84 -7.98
CA TYR A 37 13.92 -15.70 -8.03
C TYR A 37 14.21 -15.20 -6.62
N ARG A 38 15.49 -15.04 -6.25
CA ARG A 38 15.86 -14.43 -4.97
C ARG A 38 15.72 -12.92 -5.09
N ALA A 39 14.66 -12.39 -4.50
CA ALA A 39 14.38 -10.96 -4.47
C ALA A 39 15.25 -10.22 -3.44
N ALA A 40 15.59 -10.89 -2.34
CA ALA A 40 16.56 -10.39 -1.39
C ALA A 40 17.96 -10.24 -2.01
N PRO A 41 18.70 -9.16 -1.71
CA PRO A 41 20.06 -8.97 -2.22
C PRO A 41 21.02 -10.08 -1.75
N GLU A 42 20.86 -10.55 -0.52
CA GLU A 42 21.63 -11.63 0.10
C GLU A 42 20.76 -12.51 1.00
N ASP A 43 21.25 -13.70 1.37
CA ASP A 43 20.56 -14.57 2.34
C ASP A 43 20.94 -14.15 3.76
N ARG A 44 20.24 -13.13 4.25
CA ARG A 44 20.31 -12.68 5.64
C ARG A 44 18.96 -12.87 6.29
N ARG A 45 18.94 -13.44 7.50
CA ARG A 45 17.71 -13.83 8.19
C ARG A 45 17.64 -13.26 9.60
N MET A 46 16.42 -13.11 10.08
CA MET A 46 16.12 -12.76 11.46
C MET A 46 14.85 -13.47 11.95
N THR A 47 14.65 -13.48 13.26
CA THR A 47 13.44 -14.01 13.87
C THR A 47 12.35 -12.94 13.92
N VAL A 48 11.18 -13.25 13.38
CA VAL A 48 9.99 -12.39 13.34
C VAL A 48 8.82 -13.22 13.85
N PHE A 49 8.27 -12.84 15.01
CA PHE A 49 7.19 -13.59 15.68
C PHE A 49 7.45 -15.12 15.71
N GLU A 50 8.62 -15.50 16.23
CA GLU A 50 9.06 -16.90 16.36
C GLU A 50 9.36 -17.63 15.03
N GLN A 51 9.35 -16.92 13.90
CA GLN A 51 9.66 -17.49 12.59
C GLN A 51 10.96 -16.93 12.03
N VAL A 52 11.77 -17.77 11.38
CA VAL A 52 12.97 -17.32 10.68
C VAL A 52 12.58 -16.83 9.28
N GLU A 53 12.74 -15.53 9.05
CA GLU A 53 12.41 -14.85 7.80
C GLU A 53 13.64 -14.16 7.22
N SER A 54 13.66 -13.95 5.90
CA SER A 54 14.62 -13.04 5.26
C SER A 54 14.45 -11.64 5.84
N VAL A 55 15.56 -10.90 5.94
CA VAL A 55 15.57 -9.47 6.24
C VAL A 55 14.86 -8.65 5.16
N TRP A 56 14.77 -9.19 3.93
CA TRP A 56 13.96 -8.65 2.82
C TRP A 56 12.85 -9.61 2.39
N PRO A 57 11.76 -9.72 3.17
CA PRO A 57 10.64 -10.58 2.85
C PRO A 57 9.90 -10.00 1.65
N VAL A 58 9.15 -10.86 0.94
CA VAL A 58 8.26 -10.45 -0.13
C VAL A 58 6.84 -10.89 0.24
N HIS A 59 5.87 -9.99 0.12
CA HIS A 59 4.47 -10.36 0.30
C HIS A 59 4.06 -11.44 -0.71
N GLY A 60 3.17 -12.34 -0.28
CA GLY A 60 2.62 -13.42 -1.09
C GLY A 60 2.02 -12.93 -2.40
N ASN A 61 1.19 -11.88 -2.35
CA ASN A 61 0.62 -11.28 -3.53
C ASN A 61 1.66 -10.41 -4.27
N VAL A 62 1.85 -10.70 -5.55
CA VAL A 62 2.70 -9.91 -6.47
C VAL A 62 1.84 -9.34 -7.58
N LEU A 63 2.05 -8.08 -7.94
CA LEU A 63 1.26 -7.44 -8.98
C LEU A 63 1.76 -7.91 -10.36
N VAL A 64 0.86 -8.29 -11.27
CA VAL A 64 1.19 -8.43 -12.69
C VAL A 64 0.43 -7.38 -13.49
N GLN A 65 1.16 -6.47 -14.14
CA GLN A 65 0.61 -5.40 -14.96
C GLN A 65 1.34 -5.38 -16.30
N ASN A 66 0.59 -5.42 -17.41
CA ASN A 66 1.14 -5.40 -18.78
C ASN A 66 2.23 -6.46 -19.00
N ASP A 67 1.96 -7.71 -18.57
CA ASP A 67 2.88 -8.86 -18.61
C ASP A 67 4.21 -8.65 -17.86
N ILE A 68 4.24 -7.74 -16.88
CA ILE A 68 5.39 -7.51 -16.00
C ILE A 68 4.96 -7.78 -14.56
N LEU A 69 5.76 -8.59 -13.86
CA LEU A 69 5.60 -8.82 -12.43
C LEU A 69 6.31 -7.72 -11.64
N TYR A 70 5.60 -7.10 -10.71
CA TYR A 70 6.11 -6.14 -9.74
C TYR A 70 6.03 -6.74 -8.33
N CYS A 71 7.11 -6.64 -7.58
CA CYS A 71 7.13 -6.98 -6.16
C CYS A 71 8.10 -6.10 -5.40
N VAL A 72 7.94 -6.04 -4.07
CA VAL A 72 8.83 -5.29 -3.18
C VAL A 72 9.43 -6.27 -2.17
N ALA A 73 10.76 -6.29 -2.08
CA ALA A 73 11.48 -7.02 -1.03
C ALA A 73 12.03 -6.05 0.01
N GLY A 74 11.80 -6.31 1.30
CA GLY A 74 12.27 -5.42 2.38
C GLY A 74 11.21 -5.17 3.44
N ARG A 75 11.59 -4.53 4.54
CA ARG A 75 10.66 -4.12 5.62
C ARG A 75 10.51 -2.61 5.75
N SER A 76 11.57 -1.86 5.50
CA SER A 76 11.57 -0.41 5.57
C SER A 76 12.67 0.16 4.69
N MET A 77 12.48 1.37 4.15
CA MET A 77 13.52 2.12 3.46
C MET A 77 14.69 2.47 4.39
N PHE A 78 14.44 2.55 5.71
CA PHE A 78 15.43 2.92 6.72
C PHE A 78 16.23 1.74 7.30
N LEU A 79 15.89 0.50 6.92
CA LEU A 79 16.49 -0.70 7.50
C LEU A 79 17.17 -1.52 6.42
N ASP A 80 18.31 -2.11 6.76
CA ASP A 80 18.97 -3.15 5.96
C ASP A 80 19.17 -2.75 4.49
N GLY A 81 19.61 -1.52 4.25
CA GLY A 81 19.85 -1.00 2.91
C GLY A 81 18.58 -0.82 2.07
N GLY A 82 17.40 -0.77 2.70
CA GLY A 82 16.14 -0.35 2.09
C GLY A 82 15.33 -1.45 1.42
N LEU A 83 14.32 -1.02 0.67
CA LEU A 83 13.46 -1.88 -0.12
C LEU A 83 14.04 -2.10 -1.53
N ARG A 84 13.66 -3.20 -2.17
CA ARG A 84 13.92 -3.50 -3.58
C ARG A 84 12.59 -3.61 -4.32
N LEU A 85 12.22 -2.58 -5.08
CA LEU A 85 11.13 -2.69 -6.04
C LEU A 85 11.66 -3.38 -7.29
N LEU A 86 11.20 -4.60 -7.54
CA LEU A 86 11.66 -5.45 -8.62
C LEU A 86 10.62 -5.53 -9.73
N ARG A 87 11.11 -5.52 -10.97
CA ARG A 87 10.35 -5.84 -12.16
C ARG A 87 10.91 -7.12 -12.76
N LEU A 88 10.10 -8.16 -12.84
CA LEU A 88 10.48 -9.47 -13.37
C LEU A 88 9.61 -9.83 -14.58
N ASP A 89 10.19 -10.62 -15.48
CA ASP A 89 9.44 -11.34 -16.51
C ASP A 89 8.68 -12.50 -15.84
N PRO A 90 7.33 -12.52 -15.85
CA PRO A 90 6.55 -13.55 -15.15
C PRO A 90 6.68 -14.95 -15.77
N LYS A 91 7.09 -15.06 -17.05
CA LYS A 91 7.27 -16.37 -17.71
C LYS A 91 8.57 -17.05 -17.31
N SER A 92 9.64 -16.28 -17.17
CA SER A 92 11.00 -16.79 -16.98
C SER A 92 11.59 -16.52 -15.60
N GLY A 93 11.03 -15.58 -14.83
CA GLY A 93 11.60 -15.09 -13.58
C GLY A 93 12.81 -14.16 -13.78
N ARG A 94 13.15 -13.81 -15.02
CA ARG A 94 14.28 -12.94 -15.34
C ARG A 94 14.03 -11.53 -14.81
N LYS A 95 15.01 -10.96 -14.09
CA LYS A 95 14.98 -9.55 -13.68
C LYS A 95 15.03 -8.62 -14.89
N LEU A 96 14.05 -7.73 -15.00
CA LEU A 96 14.00 -6.65 -16.00
C LEU A 96 14.63 -5.38 -15.44
N SER A 97 14.28 -5.00 -14.20
CA SER A 97 14.89 -3.86 -13.51
C SER A 97 14.71 -3.95 -12.00
N GLU A 98 15.46 -3.13 -11.28
CA GLU A 98 15.41 -3.00 -9.83
C GLU A 98 15.55 -1.53 -9.47
N THR A 99 14.65 -1.06 -8.60
CA THR A 99 14.73 0.26 -7.99
C THR A 99 15.00 0.09 -6.50
N ILE A 100 16.12 0.62 -6.04
CA ILE A 100 16.48 0.65 -4.63
C ILE A 100 15.74 1.82 -3.99
N LEU A 101 15.00 1.55 -2.93
CA LEU A 101 14.32 2.56 -2.13
C LEU A 101 14.92 2.52 -0.73
N ASP A 102 15.97 3.31 -0.52
CA ASP A 102 16.69 3.41 0.75
C ASP A 102 16.35 4.73 1.48
N ASP A 103 17.10 5.04 2.53
CA ASP A 103 16.90 6.22 3.36
C ASP A 103 17.41 7.51 2.71
N LYS A 104 17.71 7.50 1.40
CA LYS A 104 18.19 8.67 0.67
C LYS A 104 17.17 9.19 -0.34
N ASP A 105 17.18 10.50 -0.50
CA ASP A 105 16.56 11.16 -1.63
C ASP A 105 17.44 10.93 -2.89
N PRO A 106 16.90 10.40 -4.00
CA PRO A 106 17.66 10.08 -5.21
C PRO A 106 18.10 11.33 -5.96
N ASP A 107 17.43 12.47 -5.76
CA ASP A 107 17.75 13.72 -6.45
C ASP A 107 18.77 14.52 -5.64
N THR A 108 18.64 14.54 -4.30
CA THR A 108 19.51 15.37 -3.43
C THR A 108 20.59 14.60 -2.69
N GLY A 109 20.46 13.28 -2.56
CA GLY A 109 21.34 12.43 -1.74
C GLY A 109 21.17 12.60 -0.22
N GLN A 110 20.29 13.50 0.22
CA GLN A 110 20.03 13.75 1.64
C GLN A 110 19.23 12.60 2.25
N ASN A 111 19.32 12.45 3.58
CA ASN A 111 18.50 11.48 4.29
C ASN A 111 17.01 11.84 4.17
N LEU A 112 16.13 10.86 3.94
CA LEU A 112 14.68 11.05 3.78
C LEU A 112 14.02 11.76 4.97
N GLN A 113 14.66 11.77 6.14
CA GLN A 113 14.17 12.51 7.31
C GLN A 113 14.03 14.02 7.07
N VAL A 114 14.72 14.61 6.09
CA VAL A 114 14.52 16.03 5.72
C VAL A 114 13.11 16.33 5.22
N HIS A 115 12.37 15.29 4.78
CA HIS A 115 10.99 15.41 4.28
C HIS A 115 9.92 15.15 5.35
N ILE A 116 10.32 14.94 6.61
CA ILE A 116 9.37 14.76 7.72
C ILE A 116 8.66 16.08 8.00
N GLN A 117 7.33 16.02 8.08
CA GLN A 117 6.47 17.17 8.40
C GLN A 117 5.56 16.83 9.59
N GLY A 118 6.00 17.26 10.78
CA GLY A 118 5.32 16.94 12.03
C GLY A 118 5.30 15.43 12.28
N LEU A 119 4.11 14.83 12.24
CA LEU A 119 3.91 13.38 12.41
C LEU A 119 3.86 12.60 11.09
N ASN A 120 4.06 13.28 9.95
CA ASN A 120 3.99 12.69 8.62
C ASN A 120 5.39 12.49 8.06
N MET A 121 5.58 11.35 7.41
CA MET A 121 6.84 10.96 6.78
C MET A 121 6.59 10.47 5.34
N PRO A 122 7.61 10.49 4.47
CA PRO A 122 7.57 9.77 3.21
C PRO A 122 7.12 8.33 3.37
N VAL A 123 6.49 7.77 2.34
CA VAL A 123 6.21 6.33 2.31
C VAL A 123 7.54 5.59 2.39
N ALA A 124 7.72 4.81 3.46
CA ALA A 124 8.94 4.09 3.73
C ALA A 124 8.74 2.59 4.00
N LEU A 125 7.49 2.12 3.99
CA LEU A 125 7.14 0.72 4.25
C LEU A 125 6.62 0.06 2.98
N PRO A 126 6.87 -1.25 2.78
CA PRO A 126 6.30 -2.02 1.70
C PRO A 126 4.80 -2.22 1.92
N ASP A 127 4.13 -2.71 0.88
CA ASP A 127 2.76 -3.21 0.92
C ASP A 127 2.51 -4.09 -0.31
N ILE A 128 1.35 -4.73 -0.38
CA ILE A 128 0.83 -5.27 -1.63
C ILE A 128 0.68 -4.13 -2.64
N LEU A 129 1.18 -4.34 -3.85
CA LEU A 129 1.11 -3.38 -4.93
C LEU A 129 -0.24 -3.43 -5.63
N SER A 130 -0.76 -2.27 -6.03
CA SER A 130 -1.95 -2.15 -6.88
C SER A 130 -1.64 -1.31 -8.12
N SER A 131 -2.52 -1.31 -9.11
CA SER A 131 -2.35 -0.51 -10.33
C SER A 131 -3.69 -0.13 -10.95
N ASP A 132 -3.69 1.01 -11.65
CA ASP A 132 -4.75 1.47 -12.54
C ASP A 132 -4.34 1.36 -14.03
N GLY A 133 -3.24 0.65 -14.31
CA GLY A 133 -2.63 0.55 -15.65
C GLY A 133 -1.71 1.70 -16.03
N LYS A 134 -1.81 2.86 -15.37
CA LYS A 134 -0.92 4.02 -15.58
C LYS A 134 0.22 4.05 -14.58
N TYR A 135 -0.09 3.79 -13.31
CA TYR A 135 0.86 3.76 -12.21
C TYR A 135 0.81 2.43 -11.46
N VAL A 136 1.92 2.09 -10.82
CA VAL A 136 1.97 1.05 -9.78
C VAL A 136 2.01 1.77 -8.44
N TYR A 137 1.17 1.37 -7.50
CA TYR A 137 1.00 2.04 -6.22
C TYR A 137 1.53 1.17 -5.08
N MET A 138 2.35 1.76 -4.22
CA MET A 138 2.76 1.19 -2.93
C MET A 138 2.30 2.14 -1.83
N ARG A 139 1.29 1.74 -1.06
CA ARG A 139 0.57 2.66 -0.16
C ARG A 139 0.17 3.91 -0.95
N SER A 140 0.38 5.12 -0.42
CA SER A 140 0.07 6.37 -1.13
C SER A 140 1.12 6.79 -2.18
N LEU A 141 2.16 5.99 -2.46
CA LEU A 141 3.26 6.35 -3.35
C LEU A 141 3.07 5.73 -4.75
N PRO A 142 2.81 6.54 -5.79
CA PRO A 142 2.79 6.08 -7.17
C PRO A 142 4.19 5.97 -7.78
N PHE A 143 4.35 4.93 -8.59
CA PHE A 143 5.48 4.65 -9.46
C PHE A 143 5.02 4.63 -10.90
N ASP A 144 5.83 5.17 -11.81
CA ASP A 144 5.64 4.88 -13.22
C ASP A 144 5.85 3.38 -13.51
N LEU A 145 5.43 2.93 -14.69
CA LEU A 145 5.58 1.51 -15.08
C LEU A 145 7.05 1.05 -15.18
N LYS A 146 8.03 1.97 -15.13
CA LYS A 146 9.46 1.65 -15.11
C LYS A 146 10.02 1.52 -13.69
N GLY A 147 9.22 1.80 -12.65
CA GLY A 147 9.61 1.73 -11.24
C GLY A 147 10.16 3.05 -10.67
N LYS A 148 10.02 4.18 -11.38
CA LYS A 148 10.42 5.49 -10.85
C LYS A 148 9.28 6.07 -10.00
N ARG A 149 9.58 6.43 -8.74
CA ARG A 149 8.62 7.11 -7.86
C ARG A 149 8.29 8.51 -8.37
N LYS A 150 7.00 8.89 -8.30
CA LYS A 150 6.51 10.19 -8.76
C LYS A 150 6.98 11.36 -7.89
N PHE A 151 7.12 11.11 -6.59
CA PHE A 151 7.58 12.08 -5.61
C PHE A 151 8.33 11.38 -4.47
N VAL A 152 9.07 12.15 -3.69
CA VAL A 152 9.81 11.68 -2.51
C VAL A 152 9.11 12.12 -1.22
N ALA A 153 8.80 13.41 -1.14
CA ALA A 153 8.28 14.03 0.06
C ALA A 153 6.85 13.57 0.38
N TYR A 154 6.45 13.78 1.64
CA TYR A 154 5.06 13.66 2.05
C TYR A 154 4.16 14.62 1.24
N VAL A 155 3.05 14.10 0.72
CA VAL A 155 1.99 14.90 0.07
C VAL A 155 1.01 15.34 1.15
N PRO A 156 0.81 16.65 1.38
CA PRO A 156 -0.14 17.14 2.36
C PRO A 156 -1.56 16.61 2.11
N VAL A 157 -2.23 16.15 3.16
CA VAL A 157 -3.62 15.63 3.13
C VAL A 157 -4.66 16.55 2.46
N LYS A 158 -4.39 17.86 2.37
CA LYS A 158 -5.23 18.84 1.65
C LYS A 158 -5.11 18.72 0.12
N GLU A 159 -4.08 18.06 -0.38
CA GLU A 159 -3.78 17.89 -1.81
C GLU A 159 -4.34 16.57 -2.34
N GLN A 160 -5.67 16.50 -2.43
CA GLN A 160 -6.40 15.31 -2.92
C GLN A 160 -6.69 15.33 -4.42
N LYS A 161 -6.11 16.27 -5.16
CA LYS A 161 -6.25 16.37 -6.62
C LYS A 161 -5.01 15.83 -7.31
N GLY A 162 -5.21 15.17 -8.43
CA GLY A 162 -4.16 14.56 -9.22
C GLY A 162 -4.71 13.53 -10.19
N ASP A 163 -3.81 12.91 -10.94
CA ASP A 163 -4.06 11.76 -11.81
C ASP A 163 -3.62 10.44 -11.17
N ASP A 164 -3.30 10.47 -9.88
CA ASP A 164 -2.79 9.39 -9.04
C ASP A 164 -3.71 9.11 -7.84
N LEU A 165 -5.02 9.37 -7.97
CA LEU A 165 -5.99 8.95 -6.96
C LEU A 165 -6.20 7.44 -7.07
N HIS A 166 -5.99 6.73 -5.98
CA HIS A 166 -6.07 5.27 -5.96
C HIS A 166 -6.52 4.78 -4.59
N LEU A 167 -6.79 3.47 -4.52
CA LEU A 167 -7.04 2.77 -3.28
C LEU A 167 -5.72 2.51 -2.55
N PHE A 168 -5.64 2.87 -1.27
CA PHE A 168 -4.52 2.53 -0.41
C PHE A 168 -4.96 2.31 1.04
N CYS A 169 -4.12 1.62 1.81
CA CYS A 169 -4.26 1.50 3.26
C CYS A 169 -3.01 2.08 3.95
N PRO A 170 -3.13 3.11 4.82
CA PRO A 170 -2.00 3.65 5.56
C PRO A 170 -1.23 2.64 6.40
N THR A 171 -1.88 1.57 6.89
CA THR A 171 -1.22 0.52 7.67
C THR A 171 -0.80 -0.69 6.85
N GLY A 172 -1.41 -0.89 5.69
CA GLY A 172 -1.11 -1.97 4.76
C GLY A 172 -2.36 -2.78 4.43
N PHE A 173 -2.43 -3.39 3.26
CA PHE A 173 -3.60 -4.19 2.86
C PHE A 173 -3.76 -5.48 3.67
N LEU A 174 -2.68 -5.96 4.29
CA LEU A 174 -2.65 -7.17 5.12
C LEU A 174 -2.81 -6.92 6.62
N ASP A 175 -2.99 -5.67 7.03
CA ASP A 175 -3.33 -5.37 8.42
C ASP A 175 -4.77 -5.81 8.72
N ASP A 176 -4.92 -6.86 9.52
CA ASP A 176 -6.19 -7.42 9.96
C ASP A 176 -6.65 -6.84 11.31
N SER A 177 -5.90 -5.89 11.88
CA SER A 177 -6.27 -5.26 13.13
C SER A 177 -7.59 -4.48 12.98
N LEU A 178 -8.57 -4.79 13.83
CA LEU A 178 -9.87 -4.14 13.82
C LEU A 178 -9.85 -2.75 14.49
N TRP A 179 -8.79 -1.96 14.27
CA TRP A 179 -8.54 -0.71 15.01
C TRP A 179 -9.30 0.49 14.45
N HIS A 180 -10.15 1.15 15.25
CA HIS A 180 -11.06 2.24 14.82
C HIS A 180 -10.38 3.53 14.29
N ARG A 181 -9.08 3.50 13.97
CA ARG A 181 -8.31 4.62 13.38
C ARG A 181 -7.53 4.21 12.13
N THR A 182 -7.67 2.96 11.70
CA THR A 182 -7.08 2.44 10.46
C THR A 182 -8.22 2.19 9.46
N TYR A 183 -8.05 2.76 8.27
CA TYR A 183 -9.05 2.74 7.21
C TYR A 183 -8.35 2.58 5.87
N TRP A 184 -8.99 1.85 4.97
CA TRP A 184 -8.68 1.99 3.55
C TRP A 184 -9.21 3.35 3.10
N GLY A 185 -8.49 4.00 2.19
CA GLY A 185 -8.85 5.29 1.61
C GLY A 185 -8.76 5.23 0.09
N TYR A 186 -9.68 5.93 -0.58
CA TYR A 186 -9.55 6.22 -2.01
C TYR A 186 -9.12 7.66 -2.19
N GLY A 187 -7.87 7.92 -2.56
CA GLY A 187 -7.36 9.28 -2.66
C GLY A 187 -5.88 9.34 -2.99
N ARG A 188 -5.25 10.46 -2.65
CA ARG A 188 -3.83 10.72 -2.94
C ARG A 188 -2.96 10.82 -1.70
N ALA A 189 -3.52 11.33 -0.60
CA ALA A 189 -2.78 11.61 0.62
C ALA A 189 -3.60 11.27 1.88
N TRP A 190 -2.91 11.11 3.00
CA TRP A 190 -3.53 10.88 4.31
C TRP A 190 -2.70 11.57 5.39
N ALA A 191 -3.28 11.80 6.57
CA ALA A 191 -2.58 12.42 7.69
C ALA A 191 -2.39 11.45 8.85
N SER A 192 -1.17 11.40 9.37
CA SER A 192 -0.76 10.59 10.52
C SER A 192 -1.09 11.26 11.86
N GLY A 193 -0.95 10.49 12.94
CA GLY A 193 -1.09 10.95 14.32
C GLY A 193 -2.54 11.13 14.80
N ALA A 194 -2.67 11.45 16.09
CA ALA A 194 -3.98 11.67 16.73
C ALA A 194 -4.78 12.82 16.09
N GLY A 195 -4.09 13.81 15.52
CA GLY A 195 -4.72 14.92 14.79
C GLY A 195 -5.03 14.62 13.31
N GLY A 196 -4.58 13.50 12.75
CA GLY A 196 -4.70 13.20 11.32
C GLY A 196 -5.82 12.22 10.97
N TYR A 197 -6.00 11.17 11.77
CA TYR A 197 -6.88 10.04 11.41
C TYR A 197 -8.34 10.44 11.12
N HIS A 198 -8.81 11.51 11.77
CA HIS A 198 -10.19 11.98 11.62
C HIS A 198 -10.49 12.62 10.26
N GLN A 199 -9.43 12.94 9.49
CA GLN A 199 -9.56 13.55 8.17
C GLN A 199 -9.96 12.51 7.12
N ALA A 200 -9.64 11.23 7.33
CA ALA A 200 -10.21 10.14 6.55
C ALA A 200 -11.74 10.20 6.65
N GLY A 201 -12.44 9.98 5.53
CA GLY A 201 -13.91 10.13 5.45
C GLY A 201 -14.39 11.58 5.32
N ARG A 202 -13.55 12.58 5.64
CA ARG A 202 -13.87 14.02 5.46
C ARG A 202 -13.29 14.61 4.18
N VAL A 203 -12.07 14.22 3.83
CA VAL A 203 -11.38 14.70 2.62
C VAL A 203 -11.35 13.66 1.50
N ILE A 204 -11.51 12.38 1.85
CA ILE A 204 -11.50 11.24 0.93
C ILE A 204 -12.52 10.19 1.38
N PRO A 205 -13.08 9.40 0.45
CA PRO A 205 -13.79 8.18 0.81
C PRO A 205 -12.88 7.27 1.64
N ALA A 206 -13.36 6.83 2.80
CA ALA A 206 -12.61 5.97 3.69
C ALA A 206 -13.51 5.00 4.42
N GLY A 207 -13.01 3.81 4.69
CA GLY A 207 -13.78 2.74 5.32
C GLY A 207 -12.97 1.45 5.39
N ARG A 208 -13.67 0.32 5.27
CA ARG A 208 -13.09 -1.03 5.35
C ARG A 208 -13.94 -2.01 4.55
N PRO A 209 -13.29 -2.98 3.89
CA PRO A 209 -12.68 -2.80 2.57
C PRO A 209 -13.45 -1.81 1.67
N LEU A 210 -12.77 -1.28 0.65
CA LEU A 210 -13.39 -0.41 -0.36
C LEU A 210 -13.35 -1.10 -1.72
N VAL A 211 -14.40 -0.88 -2.50
CA VAL A 211 -14.46 -1.21 -3.93
C VAL A 211 -14.92 0.02 -4.69
N PHE A 212 -14.58 0.14 -5.97
CA PHE A 212 -14.89 1.33 -6.75
C PHE A 212 -15.10 0.98 -8.22
N ASP A 213 -15.95 1.75 -8.89
CA ASP A 213 -16.09 1.77 -10.35
C ASP A 213 -15.44 3.04 -10.89
N ASP A 214 -15.81 3.52 -12.07
CA ASP A 214 -15.24 4.73 -12.66
C ASP A 214 -15.59 6.01 -11.89
N GLU A 215 -16.76 6.08 -11.25
CA GLU A 215 -17.31 7.31 -10.64
C GLU A 215 -17.38 7.25 -9.11
N MET A 216 -17.68 6.06 -8.58
CA MET A 216 -18.13 5.84 -7.22
C MET A 216 -17.18 4.92 -6.45
N VAL A 217 -17.12 5.16 -5.14
CA VAL A 217 -16.48 4.32 -4.14
C VAL A 217 -17.57 3.78 -3.22
N TYR A 218 -17.57 2.47 -3.05
CA TYR A 218 -18.44 1.73 -2.16
C TYR A 218 -17.62 1.16 -1.03
N GLY A 219 -18.21 1.10 0.16
CA GLY A 219 -17.51 0.56 1.30
C GLY A 219 -18.40 0.33 2.50
N TYR A 220 -17.81 -0.31 3.50
CA TYR A 220 -18.37 -0.42 4.84
C TYR A 220 -17.57 0.46 5.79
N GLY A 221 -18.22 1.40 6.44
CA GLY A 221 -17.52 2.44 7.19
C GLY A 221 -18.40 3.12 8.22
N ARG A 222 -17.80 4.00 9.02
CA ARG A 222 -18.54 4.82 9.97
C ARG A 222 -18.93 6.12 9.28
N LEU A 223 -19.89 6.86 9.84
CA LEU A 223 -20.11 8.23 9.39
C LEU A 223 -18.86 9.07 9.68
N TRP A 224 -18.48 9.96 8.77
CA TRP A 224 -17.29 10.81 8.91
C TRP A 224 -17.25 11.61 10.23
N ARG A 225 -18.42 11.98 10.78
CA ARG A 225 -18.54 12.66 12.08
C ARG A 225 -18.09 11.79 13.26
N TYR A 226 -18.12 10.47 13.09
CA TYR A 226 -17.66 9.49 14.07
C TYR A 226 -16.22 9.06 13.88
N TYR A 227 -15.48 9.60 12.91
CA TYR A 227 -14.02 9.39 12.78
C TYR A 227 -13.29 10.23 13.84
N ARG A 228 -13.68 10.10 15.10
CA ARG A 228 -13.16 10.79 16.27
C ARG A 228 -13.28 9.84 17.46
N TRP A 229 -12.73 10.24 18.60
CA TRP A 229 -13.02 9.52 19.83
C TRP A 229 -14.51 9.64 20.16
N THR A 230 -15.21 8.51 20.11
CA THR A 230 -16.65 8.45 20.32
C THR A 230 -17.04 7.02 20.68
N THR A 231 -18.06 6.87 21.53
CA THR A 231 -18.58 5.59 22.02
C THR A 231 -19.39 4.81 20.98
N PRO A 232 -20.18 5.43 20.08
CA PRO A 232 -20.87 4.69 19.02
C PRO A 232 -19.90 4.16 17.96
N LEU A 233 -19.85 2.84 17.84
CA LEU A 233 -19.16 2.12 16.77
C LEU A 233 -20.19 1.62 15.74
N GLU A 234 -20.94 2.56 15.18
CA GLU A 234 -21.90 2.28 14.11
C GLU A 234 -21.20 2.26 12.76
N PHE A 235 -21.47 1.22 11.98
CA PHE A 235 -20.99 1.06 10.63
C PHE A 235 -22.17 0.89 9.68
N HIS A 236 -22.02 1.38 8.46
CA HIS A 236 -23.00 1.24 7.41
C HIS A 236 -22.30 0.94 6.08
N LEU A 237 -23.07 0.42 5.13
CA LEU A 237 -22.68 0.45 3.74
C LEU A 237 -22.89 1.86 3.18
N PHE A 238 -21.93 2.36 2.42
CA PHE A 238 -22.04 3.65 1.75
C PHE A 238 -21.63 3.55 0.28
N ALA A 239 -22.09 4.52 -0.49
CA ALA A 239 -21.61 4.85 -1.82
C ALA A 239 -21.34 6.36 -1.87
N THR A 240 -20.19 6.76 -2.39
CA THR A 240 -19.81 8.17 -2.53
C THR A 240 -18.99 8.38 -3.80
N LYS A 241 -19.00 9.59 -4.36
CA LYS A 241 -18.09 9.93 -5.46
C LYS A 241 -16.64 9.75 -5.03
N LYS A 242 -15.76 9.36 -5.97
CA LYS A 242 -14.30 9.31 -5.76
C LYS A 242 -13.71 10.62 -5.22
N GLN A 243 -14.31 11.74 -5.61
CA GLN A 243 -14.01 13.08 -5.10
C GLN A 243 -15.27 13.66 -4.44
N PRO A 244 -15.48 13.41 -3.13
CA PRO A 244 -16.60 13.95 -2.40
C PRO A 244 -16.40 15.44 -2.08
N GLU A 245 -17.48 16.11 -1.66
CA GLU A 245 -17.37 17.43 -1.04
C GLU A 245 -16.57 17.32 0.26
N ILE A 246 -15.58 18.20 0.43
CA ILE A 246 -14.72 18.20 1.63
C ILE A 246 -15.51 18.77 2.81
N VAL A 247 -15.56 18.01 3.90
CA VAL A 247 -16.30 18.41 5.10
C VAL A 247 -15.35 18.88 6.20
N SER A 248 -15.55 20.09 6.72
CA SER A 248 -14.75 20.66 7.81
C SER A 248 -15.22 20.18 9.18
N ALA A 249 -14.28 20.06 10.12
CA ALA A 249 -14.62 19.78 11.52
C ALA A 249 -15.53 20.89 12.08
N GLY A 250 -16.64 20.51 12.72
CA GLY A 250 -17.58 21.48 13.31
C GLY A 250 -18.70 21.97 12.38
N SER A 251 -18.69 21.60 11.10
CA SER A 251 -19.81 21.84 10.17
C SER A 251 -21.04 20.92 10.40
N GLU A 252 -21.01 20.14 11.47
CA GLU A 252 -22.08 19.23 11.87
C GLU A 252 -23.37 20.04 12.07
N ARG A 253 -24.43 19.75 11.28
CA ARG A 253 -25.78 20.22 11.63
C ARG A 253 -26.08 19.69 13.03
N LYS A 254 -26.15 20.58 14.02
CA LYS A 254 -26.60 20.22 15.38
C LYS A 254 -27.91 19.44 15.20
N ALA A 255 -27.97 18.24 15.77
CA ALA A 255 -29.21 17.49 15.81
C ALA A 255 -30.28 18.43 16.38
N VAL A 256 -31.33 18.66 15.60
CA VAL A 256 -32.52 19.34 16.11
C VAL A 256 -32.99 18.47 17.26
N LYS A 257 -32.85 18.96 18.50
CA LYS A 257 -33.44 18.30 19.65
C LYS A 257 -34.95 18.24 19.37
N LYS A 258 -35.48 17.03 19.18
CA LYS A 258 -36.92 16.79 19.25
C LYS A 258 -37.37 16.99 20.69
#